data_AF-A0A5C4S6T2-F1
#
_entry.id   AF-A0A5C4S6T2-F1
#
_cell.length_a   1.000
_cell.length_b   1.000
_cell.length_c   1.000
_cell.angle_alpha   90.00
_cell.angle_beta   90.00
_cell.angle_gamma   90.00
#
_symmetry.space_group_name_H-M   'P 1'
#
loop_
_entity.id
_entity.type
_entity.pdbx_description
1 polymer ?
#
loop_
_entity_poly.entity_id
_entity_poly.type
_entity_poly.pdbx_seq_one_letter_code
_entity_poly.pdbx_strand_id
1 'polypeptide(L)'
;MKKIVSLLVTLFFISTSLLHAASFDPSQLPAGKRTIAGKYLSAKETYEMVVANPKKVLFVDVRTPAETRFVGIADPVNLNIPYMLDDYSSWDRKKNRFQMNPNSAFATKIADAMATHGLKKSDPVILMCRSGDRSAAAANLLTNAGYTNVYSVYDGFEGDMSKEGRRSVNG
;
A
#
# COMPACT_ATOMS: atom_id res chain seq x y z
N MET A 1 19.13 20.99 -67.45
CA MET A 1 18.19 21.75 -66.60
C MET A 1 18.04 21.03 -65.27
N LYS A 2 18.30 21.75 -64.17
CA LYS A 2 18.46 21.27 -62.79
C LYS A 2 17.14 20.74 -62.21
N LYS A 3 17.15 19.59 -61.53
CA LYS A 3 16.23 19.30 -60.42
C LYS A 3 17.00 18.57 -59.31
N ILE A 4 17.42 19.36 -58.33
CA ILE A 4 17.96 18.92 -57.04
C ILE A 4 16.75 18.46 -56.22
N VAL A 5 16.66 17.17 -55.90
CA VAL A 5 15.68 16.67 -54.94
C VAL A 5 16.30 16.83 -53.55
N SER A 6 15.83 17.84 -52.81
CA SER A 6 16.26 18.10 -51.44
C SER A 6 15.61 17.09 -50.50
N LEU A 7 16.40 16.18 -49.95
CA LEU A 7 16.00 15.27 -48.88
C LEU A 7 15.89 16.07 -47.57
N LEU A 8 14.68 16.48 -47.19
CA LEU A 8 14.43 17.02 -45.85
C LEU A 8 14.44 15.86 -44.85
N VAL A 9 15.55 15.73 -44.11
CA VAL A 9 15.60 14.91 -42.90
C VAL A 9 15.02 15.74 -41.77
N THR A 10 13.76 15.51 -41.44
CA THR A 10 13.11 16.11 -40.27
C THR A 10 13.69 15.43 -39.02
N LEU A 11 14.66 16.09 -38.38
CA LEU A 11 15.22 15.65 -37.11
C LEU A 11 14.14 15.80 -36.03
N PHE A 12 13.44 14.71 -35.71
CA PHE A 12 12.55 14.64 -34.56
C PHE A 12 13.42 14.72 -33.30
N PHE A 13 13.54 15.91 -32.72
CA PHE A 13 14.05 16.07 -31.36
C PHE A 13 13.06 15.38 -30.42
N ILE A 14 13.35 14.12 -30.09
CA ILE A 14 12.71 13.44 -28.97
C ILE A 14 13.19 14.19 -27.73
N SER A 15 12.41 15.14 -27.24
CA SER A 15 12.65 15.73 -25.92
C SER A 15 12.39 14.62 -24.91
N THR A 16 13.44 13.93 -24.49
CA THR A 16 13.42 13.10 -23.30
C THR A 16 13.32 14.04 -22.10
N SER A 17 12.09 14.48 -21.80
CA SER A 17 11.77 14.96 -20.47
C SER A 17 11.99 13.80 -19.51
N LEU A 18 13.19 13.76 -18.93
CA LEU A 18 13.50 12.99 -17.74
C LEU A 18 12.54 13.46 -16.64
N LEU A 19 11.36 12.83 -16.59
CA LEU A 19 10.49 12.83 -15.42
C LEU A 19 11.35 12.28 -14.29
N HIS A 20 11.89 13.19 -13.49
CA HIS A 20 12.49 12.84 -12.22
C HIS A 20 11.35 12.26 -11.38
N ALA A 21 11.23 10.94 -11.33
CA ALA A 21 10.49 10.28 -10.28
C ALA A 21 11.14 10.74 -8.98
N ALA A 22 10.48 11.63 -8.25
CA ALA A 22 10.97 12.09 -6.96
C ALA A 22 11.24 10.83 -6.11
N SER A 23 12.50 10.62 -5.73
CA SER A 23 12.88 9.48 -4.92
C SER A 23 12.10 9.55 -3.60
N PHE A 24 11.36 8.50 -3.27
CA PHE A 24 10.63 8.40 -2.02
C PHE A 24 11.59 8.53 -0.83
N ASP A 25 11.36 9.51 0.04
CA ASP A 25 12.11 9.72 1.28
C ASP A 25 11.23 9.35 2.49
N PRO A 26 11.49 8.19 3.15
CA PRO A 26 10.76 7.76 4.33
C PRO A 26 10.76 8.77 5.48
N SER A 27 11.76 9.67 5.56
CA SER A 27 11.84 10.67 6.61
C SER A 27 10.72 11.71 6.54
N GLN A 28 10.10 11.88 5.37
CA GLN A 28 8.97 12.77 5.14
C GLN A 28 7.63 12.15 5.55
N LEU A 29 7.58 10.85 5.84
CA LEU A 29 6.34 10.22 6.28
C LEU A 29 5.89 10.79 7.64
N PRO A 30 4.59 11.05 7.84
CA PRO A 30 4.03 11.34 9.15
C PRO A 30 4.39 10.25 10.16
N ALA A 31 4.55 10.61 11.43
CA ALA A 31 4.97 9.67 12.47
C ALA A 31 4.10 8.39 12.54
N GLY A 32 2.78 8.52 12.34
CA GLY A 32 1.84 7.39 12.34
C GLY A 32 2.03 6.39 11.18
N LYS A 33 2.73 6.79 10.11
CA LYS A 33 3.03 5.94 8.94
C LYS A 33 4.42 5.32 8.98
N ARG A 34 5.25 5.65 9.96
CA ARG A 34 6.62 5.12 10.06
C ARG A 34 6.63 3.72 10.66
N THR A 35 7.47 2.85 10.11
CA THR A 35 7.65 1.47 10.57
C THR A 35 9.02 1.27 11.22
N ILE A 36 9.09 0.35 12.19
CA ILE A 36 10.32 -0.10 12.86
C ILE A 36 11.30 -0.67 11.83
N ALA A 37 10.77 -1.47 10.88
CA ALA A 37 11.58 -2.11 9.85
C ALA A 37 12.09 -1.14 8.76
N GLY A 38 11.55 0.08 8.67
CA GLY A 38 11.92 1.06 7.64
C GLY A 38 11.58 0.60 6.21
N LYS A 39 10.63 -0.32 6.05
CA LYS A 39 10.26 -0.94 4.77
C LYS A 39 8.91 -0.42 4.30
N TYR A 40 8.91 0.18 3.12
CA TYR A 40 7.76 0.85 2.54
C TYR A 40 7.68 0.55 1.04
N LEU A 41 6.47 0.57 0.52
CA LEU A 41 6.18 0.51 -0.91
C LEU A 41 5.10 1.54 -1.22
N SER A 42 5.15 2.16 -2.39
CA SER A 42 3.99 2.82 -2.99
C SER A 42 2.99 1.78 -3.50
N ALA A 43 1.78 2.21 -3.83
CA ALA A 43 0.79 1.36 -4.49
C ALA A 43 1.33 0.78 -5.81
N LYS A 44 2.10 1.58 -6.56
CA LYS A 44 2.74 1.16 -7.81
C LYS A 44 3.81 0.09 -7.58
N GLU A 45 4.74 0.33 -6.66
CA GLU A 45 5.80 -0.65 -6.34
C GLU A 45 5.22 -1.94 -5.75
N THR A 46 4.12 -1.82 -5.00
CA THR A 46 3.37 -2.98 -4.50
C THR A 46 2.83 -3.82 -5.65
N TYR A 47 2.16 -3.20 -6.62
CA TYR A 47 1.68 -3.90 -7.81
C TYR A 47 2.84 -4.60 -8.53
N GLU A 48 3.93 -3.88 -8.80
CA GLU A 48 5.12 -4.41 -9.48
C GLU A 48 5.73 -5.61 -8.73
N MET A 49 5.85 -5.53 -7.40
CA MET A 49 6.38 -6.61 -6.57
C MET A 49 5.47 -7.85 -6.59
N VAL A 50 4.16 -7.66 -6.51
CA VAL A 50 3.20 -8.77 -6.46
C VAL A 50 3.08 -9.47 -7.80
N VAL A 51 2.99 -8.74 -8.92
CA VAL A 51 2.89 -9.36 -10.25
C VAL A 51 4.18 -10.05 -10.68
N ALA A 52 5.34 -9.56 -10.24
CA ALA A 52 6.62 -10.21 -10.52
C ALA A 52 6.75 -11.56 -9.82
N ASN A 53 6.20 -11.71 -8.61
CA ASN A 53 6.39 -12.91 -7.78
C ASN A 53 5.13 -13.34 -7.00
N PRO A 54 4.00 -13.66 -7.66
CA PRO A 54 2.70 -13.82 -7.00
C PRO A 54 2.61 -15.00 -6.02
N LYS A 55 3.57 -15.92 -6.03
CA LYS A 55 3.66 -17.08 -5.10
C LYS A 55 4.66 -16.89 -3.96
N LYS A 56 5.36 -15.74 -3.90
CA LYS A 56 6.44 -15.48 -2.94
C LYS A 56 6.18 -14.25 -2.06
N VAL A 57 5.00 -13.67 -2.15
CA VAL A 57 4.57 -12.54 -1.34
C VAL A 57 3.17 -12.78 -0.84
N LEU A 58 2.91 -12.39 0.40
CA LEU A 58 1.56 -12.29 0.93
C LEU A 58 1.15 -10.81 0.92
N PHE A 59 0.23 -10.44 0.04
CA PHE A 59 -0.36 -9.10 0.01
C PHE A 59 -1.72 -9.08 0.71
N VAL A 60 -1.81 -8.29 1.79
CA VAL A 60 -2.97 -8.25 2.67
C VAL A 60 -3.55 -6.85 2.75
N ASP A 61 -4.85 -6.75 2.53
CA ASP A 61 -5.62 -5.56 2.86
C ASP A 61 -6.06 -5.63 4.34
N VAL A 62 -5.61 -4.69 5.16
CA VAL A 62 -5.89 -4.64 6.59
C VAL A 62 -7.06 -3.71 6.97
N ARG A 63 -7.78 -3.19 5.96
CA ARG A 63 -9.02 -2.43 6.15
C ARG A 63 -10.13 -3.32 6.73
N THR A 64 -11.17 -2.68 7.26
CA THR A 64 -12.33 -3.41 7.76
C THR A 64 -13.12 -4.04 6.60
N PRO A 65 -13.92 -5.09 6.86
CA PRO A 65 -14.77 -5.68 5.82
C PRO A 65 -15.82 -4.71 5.26
N ALA A 66 -16.22 -3.70 6.05
CA ALA A 66 -17.12 -2.65 5.57
C ALA A 66 -16.42 -1.78 4.52
N GLU A 67 -15.18 -1.33 4.79
CA GLU A 67 -14.39 -0.56 3.83
C GLU A 67 -14.22 -1.32 2.50
N THR A 68 -13.81 -2.59 2.55
CA THR A 68 -13.59 -3.40 1.33
C THR A 68 -14.88 -3.71 0.58
N ARG A 69 -16.01 -3.88 1.27
CA ARG A 69 -17.32 -4.10 0.64
C ARG A 69 -17.82 -2.89 -0.14
N PHE A 70 -17.69 -1.69 0.42
CA PHE A 70 -18.27 -0.48 -0.19
C PHE A 70 -17.34 0.23 -1.16
N VAL A 71 -16.02 0.16 -0.94
CA VAL A 71 -15.03 0.82 -1.78
C VAL A 71 -14.42 -0.15 -2.82
N GLY A 72 -14.33 -1.43 -2.47
CA GLY A 72 -13.66 -2.45 -3.28
C GLY A 72 -12.27 -2.81 -2.77
N ILE A 73 -11.62 -3.74 -3.47
CA ILE A 73 -10.29 -4.28 -3.15
C ILE A 73 -9.40 -4.20 -4.40
N ALA A 74 -8.09 -4.10 -4.22
CA ALA A 74 -7.16 -4.14 -5.35
C ALA A 74 -6.99 -5.58 -5.83
N ASP A 75 -7.04 -5.80 -7.15
CA ASP A 75 -6.97 -7.12 -7.79
C ASP A 75 -5.84 -8.05 -7.27
N PRO A 76 -4.60 -7.59 -7.03
CA PRO A 76 -3.53 -8.49 -6.60
C PRO A 76 -3.56 -8.84 -5.10
N VAL A 77 -4.51 -8.33 -4.31
CA VAL A 77 -4.61 -8.65 -2.88
C VAL A 77 -4.96 -10.14 -2.70
N ASN A 78 -4.20 -10.83 -1.85
CA ASN A 78 -4.49 -12.23 -1.53
C ASN A 78 -5.67 -12.36 -0.56
N LEU A 79 -5.69 -11.54 0.49
CA LEU A 79 -6.63 -11.66 1.61
C LEU A 79 -6.98 -10.30 2.21
N ASN A 80 -8.21 -10.16 2.70
CA ASN A 80 -8.57 -9.11 3.65
C ASN A 80 -8.48 -9.65 5.08
N ILE A 81 -7.51 -9.19 5.85
CA ILE A 81 -7.32 -9.54 7.26
C ILE A 81 -7.30 -8.23 8.06
N PRO A 82 -8.44 -7.81 8.62
CA PRO A 82 -8.55 -6.51 9.27
C PRO A 82 -7.61 -6.39 10.47
N TYR A 83 -6.83 -5.30 10.52
CA TYR A 83 -6.01 -4.97 11.69
C TYR A 83 -6.87 -4.43 12.85
N MET A 84 -7.93 -3.71 12.49
CA MET A 84 -8.96 -3.20 13.38
C MET A 84 -10.32 -3.69 12.89
N LEU A 85 -11.29 -3.81 13.80
CA LEU A 85 -12.67 -4.15 13.49
C LEU A 85 -13.59 -3.00 13.91
N ASP A 86 -14.64 -2.77 13.13
CA ASP A 86 -15.68 -1.81 13.48
C ASP A 86 -16.44 -2.27 14.73
N ASP A 87 -16.63 -1.37 15.68
CA ASP A 87 -17.47 -1.55 16.86
C ASP A 87 -18.77 -0.75 16.71
N TYR A 88 -19.80 -1.44 16.22
CA TYR A 88 -21.12 -0.87 16.00
C TYR A 88 -21.92 -0.63 17.29
N SER A 89 -21.41 -1.05 18.45
CA SER A 89 -22.05 -0.76 19.75
C SER A 89 -21.64 0.60 20.32
N SER A 90 -20.54 1.18 19.82
CA SER A 90 -19.92 2.38 20.37
C SER A 90 -19.80 3.50 19.33
N TRP A 91 -20.51 4.60 19.52
CA TRP A 91 -20.43 5.78 18.64
C TRP A 91 -19.47 6.84 19.18
N ASP A 92 -18.47 7.24 18.39
CA ASP A 92 -17.58 8.37 18.68
C ASP A 92 -18.23 9.67 18.18
N ARG A 93 -18.88 10.41 19.09
CA ARG A 93 -19.54 11.69 18.77
C ARG A 93 -18.57 12.74 18.22
N LYS A 94 -17.30 12.73 18.64
CA LYS A 94 -16.31 13.73 18.20
C LYS A 94 -15.86 13.47 16.78
N LYS A 95 -15.68 12.19 16.41
CA LYS A 95 -15.23 11.79 15.07
C LYS A 95 -16.37 11.44 14.12
N ASN A 96 -17.61 11.54 14.60
CA ASN A 96 -18.84 11.25 13.86
C ASN A 96 -18.80 9.89 13.14
N ARG A 97 -18.38 8.85 13.86
CA ARG A 97 -18.28 7.49 13.34
C ARG A 97 -18.35 6.46 14.46
N PHE A 98 -18.64 5.21 14.09
CA PHE A 98 -18.42 4.09 14.99
C PHE A 98 -16.95 3.95 15.37
N GLN A 99 -16.70 3.47 16.58
CA GLN A 99 -15.35 3.18 17.03
C GLN A 99 -14.78 1.97 16.28
N MET A 100 -13.46 1.82 16.35
CA MET A 100 -12.77 0.64 15.86
C MET A 100 -11.92 0.08 16.99
N ASN A 101 -11.96 -1.24 17.17
CA ASN A 101 -11.19 -1.96 18.18
C ASN A 101 -10.10 -2.83 17.53
N PRO A 102 -8.94 -3.02 18.18
CA PRO A 102 -7.91 -3.93 17.68
C PRO A 102 -8.45 -5.34 17.46
N ASN A 103 -8.06 -5.96 16.35
CA ASN A 103 -8.37 -7.36 16.08
C ASN A 103 -7.32 -8.27 16.76
N SER A 104 -7.67 -8.87 17.90
CA SER A 104 -6.75 -9.78 18.62
C SER A 104 -6.33 -11.00 17.80
N ALA A 105 -7.12 -11.39 16.80
CA ALA A 105 -6.80 -12.52 15.92
C ALA A 105 -5.85 -12.15 14.76
N PHE A 106 -5.52 -10.87 14.56
CA PHE A 106 -4.79 -10.39 13.38
C PHE A 106 -3.47 -11.14 13.15
N ALA A 107 -2.60 -11.20 14.17
CA ALA A 107 -1.29 -11.84 14.04
C ALA A 107 -1.40 -13.34 13.75
N THR A 108 -2.33 -14.04 14.42
CA THR A 108 -2.60 -15.46 14.18
C THR A 108 -3.12 -15.68 12.76
N LYS A 109 -4.04 -14.85 12.26
CA LYS A 109 -4.55 -14.95 10.89
C LYS A 109 -3.49 -14.69 9.83
N ILE A 110 -2.55 -13.79 10.09
CA ILE A 110 -1.38 -13.61 9.21
C ILE A 110 -0.50 -14.87 9.22
N ALA A 111 -0.23 -15.45 10.39
CA ALA A 111 0.55 -16.69 10.49
C ALA A 111 -0.11 -17.85 9.74
N ASP A 112 -1.43 -18.02 9.90
CA ASP A 112 -2.21 -19.02 9.17
C ASP A 112 -2.11 -18.80 7.65
N ALA A 113 -2.31 -17.56 7.19
CA ALA A 113 -2.21 -17.20 5.77
C ALA A 113 -0.82 -17.49 5.19
N MET A 114 0.24 -17.15 5.91
CA MET A 114 1.61 -17.46 5.50
C MET A 114 1.81 -18.97 5.35
N ALA A 115 1.35 -19.76 6.32
CA ALA A 115 1.44 -21.21 6.26
C ALA A 115 0.65 -21.79 5.08
N THR A 116 -0.59 -21.34 4.85
CA THR A 116 -1.42 -21.75 3.72
C THR A 116 -0.76 -21.46 2.37
N HIS A 117 -0.01 -20.36 2.27
CA HIS A 117 0.72 -19.99 1.05
C HIS A 117 2.14 -20.58 0.97
N GLY A 118 2.55 -21.42 1.94
CA GLY A 118 3.89 -22.01 1.98
C GLY A 118 5.01 -21.00 2.23
N LEU A 119 4.69 -19.88 2.89
CA LEU A 119 5.59 -18.78 3.19
C LEU A 119 6.07 -18.85 4.65
N LYS A 120 7.26 -18.30 4.89
CA LYS A 120 7.95 -18.22 6.18
C LYS A 120 7.95 -16.77 6.68
N LYS A 121 8.25 -16.55 7.96
CA LYS A 121 8.45 -15.19 8.51
C LYS A 121 9.57 -14.38 7.83
N SER A 122 10.44 -15.04 7.07
CA SER A 122 11.46 -14.41 6.23
C SER A 122 10.95 -13.99 4.85
N ASP A 123 9.78 -14.47 4.42
CA ASP A 123 9.22 -14.10 3.13
C ASP A 123 8.45 -12.76 3.23
N PRO A 124 8.32 -12.02 2.11
CA PRO A 124 7.61 -10.75 2.07
C PRO A 124 6.14 -10.81 2.49
N VAL A 125 5.75 -9.90 3.39
CA VAL A 125 4.37 -9.56 3.71
C VAL A 125 4.14 -8.08 3.41
N ILE A 126 3.20 -7.77 2.53
CA ILE A 126 2.81 -6.41 2.20
C ILE A 126 1.46 -6.12 2.87
N LEU A 127 1.39 -5.01 3.61
CA LEU A 127 0.18 -4.58 4.32
C LEU A 127 -0.30 -3.26 3.73
N MET A 128 -1.55 -3.25 3.27
CA MET A 128 -2.21 -2.05 2.77
C MET A 128 -3.41 -1.72 3.65
N CYS A 129 -3.59 -0.45 3.99
CA CYS A 129 -4.85 0.04 4.54
C CYS A 129 -5.43 1.13 3.63
N ARG A 130 -6.30 1.99 4.16
CA ARG A 130 -6.86 3.09 3.36
C ARG A 130 -5.81 4.13 2.95
N SER A 131 -4.91 4.50 3.87
CA SER A 131 -3.97 5.61 3.66
C SER A 131 -2.62 5.45 4.34
N GLY A 132 -2.16 4.23 4.63
CA GLY A 132 -0.84 3.97 5.22
C GLY A 132 -0.73 3.89 6.75
N ASP A 133 -1.60 4.52 7.54
CA ASP A 133 -1.44 4.57 9.01
C ASP A 133 -1.62 3.20 9.70
N ARG A 134 -2.73 2.51 9.40
CA ARG A 134 -3.04 1.21 10.02
C ARG A 134 -2.10 0.10 9.53
N SER A 135 -1.67 0.17 8.27
CA SER A 135 -0.68 -0.75 7.72
C SER A 135 0.69 -0.59 8.37
N ALA A 136 1.11 0.65 8.69
CA ALA A 136 2.35 0.88 9.43
C ALA A 136 2.30 0.29 10.85
N ALA A 137 1.18 0.51 11.57
CA ALA A 137 0.98 -0.07 12.89
C ALA A 137 0.95 -1.62 12.85
N ALA A 138 0.26 -2.20 11.87
CA ALA A 138 0.24 -3.63 11.64
C ALA A 138 1.64 -4.18 11.28
N ALA A 139 2.42 -3.44 10.49
CA ALA A 139 3.78 -3.82 10.14
C ALA A 139 4.70 -3.87 11.35
N ASN A 140 4.56 -2.91 12.27
CA ASN A 140 5.30 -2.89 13.53
C ASN A 140 4.94 -4.09 14.42
N LEU A 141 3.66 -4.44 14.49
CA LEU A 141 3.22 -5.63 15.23
C LEU A 141 3.86 -6.92 14.68
N LEU A 142 3.86 -7.10 13.35
CA LEU A 142 4.49 -8.27 12.72
C LEU A 142 6.02 -8.26 12.86
N THR A 143 6.65 -7.10 12.74
CA THR A 143 8.10 -6.95 12.94
C THR A 143 8.49 -7.41 14.35
N ASN A 144 7.75 -6.97 15.37
CA ASN A 144 7.96 -7.41 16.76
C ASN A 144 7.67 -8.91 16.95
N ALA A 145 6.81 -9.51 16.12
CA ALA A 145 6.54 -10.95 16.09
C ALA A 145 7.59 -11.76 15.31
N GLY A 146 8.69 -11.14 14.86
CA GLY A 146 9.83 -11.80 14.21
C GLY A 146 9.70 -11.94 12.69
N TYR A 147 8.79 -11.22 12.05
CA TYR A 147 8.77 -11.11 10.59
C TYR A 147 9.86 -10.13 10.13
N THR A 148 10.65 -10.52 9.13
CA THR A 148 11.84 -9.73 8.72
C THR A 148 11.60 -8.90 7.46
N ASN A 149 10.58 -9.24 6.66
CA ASN A 149 10.25 -8.57 5.41
C ASN A 149 8.79 -8.10 5.39
N VAL A 150 8.47 -7.12 6.25
CA VAL A 150 7.12 -6.53 6.32
C VAL A 150 7.13 -5.13 5.73
N TYR A 151 6.32 -4.91 4.70
CA TYR A 151 6.21 -3.65 3.98
C TYR A 151 4.87 -2.98 4.27
N SER A 152 4.88 -1.68 4.55
CA SER A 152 3.66 -0.87 4.59
C SER A 152 3.47 -0.14 3.26
N VAL A 153 2.28 -0.25 2.68
CA VAL A 153 1.87 0.57 1.53
C VAL A 153 1.55 1.98 2.03
N TYR A 154 2.45 2.94 1.81
CA TYR A 154 2.45 4.22 2.55
C TYR A 154 1.40 5.23 2.07
N ASP A 155 1.03 5.15 0.80
CA ASP A 155 -0.07 5.87 0.17
C ASP A 155 -1.41 5.14 0.39
N GLY A 156 -1.39 3.82 0.52
CA GLY A 156 -2.57 3.00 0.81
C GLY A 156 -3.48 2.84 -0.41
N PHE A 157 -4.74 2.46 -0.19
CA PHE A 157 -5.69 2.21 -1.27
C PHE A 157 -6.31 3.50 -1.85
N GLU A 158 -6.62 4.50 -1.02
CA GLU A 158 -7.28 5.74 -1.45
C GLU A 158 -6.36 6.97 -1.38
N GLY A 159 -5.15 6.84 -0.82
CA GLY A 159 -4.27 8.00 -0.63
C GLY A 159 -4.64 8.85 0.57
N ASP A 160 -3.91 9.96 0.72
CA ASP A 160 -4.10 10.95 1.77
C ASP A 160 -5.24 11.93 1.46
N MET A 161 -5.76 12.57 2.51
CA MET A 161 -6.72 13.67 2.33
C MET A 161 -6.01 14.92 1.83
N SER A 162 -6.56 15.53 0.79
CA SER A 162 -6.18 16.85 0.30
C SER A 162 -6.69 17.94 1.24
N LYS A 163 -6.29 19.19 0.97
CA LYS A 163 -6.77 20.37 1.73
C LYS A 163 -8.27 20.59 1.55
N GLU A 164 -8.83 20.09 0.46
CA GLU A 164 -10.25 20.16 0.11
C GLU A 164 -11.08 19.04 0.77
N GLY A 165 -10.46 18.20 1.61
CA GLY A 165 -11.13 17.12 2.33
C GLY A 165 -11.48 15.91 1.46
N ARG A 166 -10.89 15.80 0.27
CA ARG A 166 -11.05 14.65 -0.63
C ARG A 166 -9.79 13.78 -0.59
N ARG A 167 -9.94 12.47 -0.74
CA ARG A 167 -8.79 11.58 -0.92
C ARG A 167 -8.36 11.63 -2.37
N SER A 168 -7.40 12.50 -2.66
CA SER A 168 -6.88 12.75 -4.01
C SER A 168 -5.38 13.01 -3.98
N VAL A 169 -4.70 12.55 -2.92
CA VAL A 169 -3.26 12.70 -2.74
C VAL A 169 -2.64 11.31 -2.75
N ASN A 170 -1.85 11.02 -3.79
CA ASN A 170 -1.07 9.79 -3.94
C ASN A 170 -1.86 8.46 -3.93
N GLY A 171 -3.18 8.50 -4.10
CA GLY A 171 -4.05 7.32 -4.22
C GLY A 171 -4.87 7.34 -5.50
#